data_AF-A0A7X1HZU0-F1
#
_entry.id   AF-A0A7X1HZU0-F1
#
_cell.length_a   1.000
_cell.length_b   1.000
_cell.length_c   1.000
_cell.angle_alpha   90.00
_cell.angle_beta   90.00
_cell.angle_gamma   90.00
#
_symmetry.space_group_name_H-M   'P 1'
#
loop_
_entity.id
_entity.type
_entity.pdbx_description
1 polymer ?
#
loop_
_entity_poly.entity_id
_entity_poly.type
_entity_poly.pdbx_seq_one_letter_code
_entity_poly.pdbx_strand_id
1 'polypeptide(L)'
;MPTVQVGDLKDDDFLLDVREDDEWQAGHAEGALHIPISEFVARYGELTEAAPQDGRINVICRSGGRSAQVTMYLVQQGIDAVNVDGGMQAWSASGRPVVTDGGDPGFVL
;
A
#
# COMPACT_ATOMS: atom_id res chain seq x y z
N MET A 1 7.86 10.87 -9.92
CA MET A 1 7.11 9.61 -9.90
C MET A 1 5.64 9.93 -9.75
N PRO A 2 4.73 9.14 -10.33
CA PRO A 2 3.31 9.27 -10.08
C PRO A 2 2.99 9.15 -8.58
N THR A 3 2.16 10.07 -8.08
CA THR A 3 1.78 10.17 -6.66
C THR A 3 0.30 10.54 -6.57
N VAL A 4 -0.39 10.04 -5.55
CA VAL A 4 -1.81 10.33 -5.25
C VAL A 4 -1.98 10.72 -3.78
N GLN A 5 -2.94 11.58 -3.48
CA GLN A 5 -3.30 11.92 -2.11
C GLN A 5 -4.29 10.88 -1.56
N VAL A 6 -4.25 10.61 -0.26
CA VAL A 6 -5.20 9.70 0.42
C VAL A 6 -6.66 10.11 0.19
N GLY A 7 -6.94 11.41 0.10
CA GLY A 7 -8.29 11.94 -0.14
C GLY A 7 -8.85 11.63 -1.54
N ASP A 8 -7.98 11.29 -2.51
CA ASP A 8 -8.37 10.98 -3.87
C ASP A 8 -8.54 9.46 -4.12
N LEU A 9 -8.18 8.63 -3.13
CA LEU A 9 -8.38 7.18 -3.19
C LEU A 9 -9.85 6.82 -3.00
N LYS A 10 -10.29 5.76 -3.67
CA LYS A 10 -11.59 5.13 -3.43
C LYS A 10 -11.43 3.90 -2.55
N ASP A 11 -12.52 3.43 -1.96
CA ASP A 11 -12.48 2.29 -1.04
C ASP A 11 -12.25 0.96 -1.77
N ASP A 12 -12.53 0.90 -3.07
CA ASP A 12 -12.32 -0.24 -3.96
C ASP A 12 -11.01 -0.15 -4.78
N ASP A 13 -10.21 0.90 -4.57
CA ASP A 13 -8.91 1.04 -5.23
C ASP A 13 -7.94 -0.04 -4.70
N PHE A 14 -7.22 -0.69 -5.61
CA PHE A 14 -6.21 -1.68 -5.25
C PHE A 14 -5.04 -1.01 -4.51
N LEU A 15 -4.80 -1.44 -3.27
CA LEU A 15 -3.80 -0.87 -2.38
C LEU A 15 -2.76 -1.94 -1.98
N LEU A 16 -1.49 -1.65 -2.21
CA LEU A 16 -0.35 -2.48 -1.82
C LEU A 16 0.36 -1.84 -0.62
N ASP A 17 0.31 -2.48 0.54
CA ASP A 17 1.07 -2.10 1.72
C ASP A 17 2.44 -2.80 1.73
N VAL A 18 3.52 -2.01 1.74
CA VAL A 18 4.91 -2.50 1.70
C VAL A 18 5.65 -2.34 3.03
N ARG A 19 4.90 -2.09 4.12
CA ARG A 19 5.46 -2.07 5.48
C ARG A 19 5.85 -3.48 5.94
N GLU A 20 6.69 -3.57 6.97
CA GLU A 20 7.07 -4.86 7.54
C GLU A 20 5.92 -5.48 8.36
N ASP A 21 6.04 -6.77 8.70
CA ASP A 21 4.97 -7.54 9.35
C ASP A 21 4.48 -6.92 10.66
N ASP A 22 5.38 -6.39 11.50
CA ASP A 22 5.01 -5.79 12.78
C ASP A 22 4.12 -4.55 12.61
N GLU A 23 4.41 -3.73 11.61
CA GLU A 23 3.59 -2.57 11.25
C GLU A 23 2.23 -2.97 10.66
N TRP A 24 2.19 -4.05 9.85
CA TRP A 24 0.96 -4.59 9.29
C TRP A 24 0.04 -5.16 10.37
N GLN A 25 0.61 -5.97 11.27
CA GLN A 25 -0.11 -6.62 12.37
C GLN A 25 -0.64 -5.62 13.41
N ALA A 26 0.05 -4.49 13.61
CA ALA A 26 -0.44 -3.39 14.45
C ALA A 26 -1.68 -2.72 13.85
N GLY A 27 -1.75 -2.62 12.52
CA GLY A 27 -2.91 -2.13 11.81
C GLY A 27 -2.61 -1.66 10.39
N HIS A 28 -3.54 -1.89 9.47
CA HIS A 28 -3.43 -1.58 8.05
C HIS A 28 -4.75 -1.10 7.45
N ALA A 29 -4.71 -0.63 6.21
CA ALA A 29 -5.89 -0.27 5.44
C ALA A 29 -6.68 -1.53 5.07
N GLU A 30 -7.98 -1.55 5.34
CA GLU A 30 -8.84 -2.70 5.03
C GLU A 30 -8.77 -3.06 3.54
N GLY A 31 -8.64 -4.36 3.25
CA GLY A 31 -8.57 -4.87 1.88
C GLY A 31 -7.25 -4.64 1.14
N ALA A 32 -6.24 -4.05 1.79
CA ALA A 32 -4.91 -3.93 1.21
C ALA A 32 -4.24 -5.31 1.01
N LEU A 33 -3.42 -5.43 -0.03
CA LEU A 33 -2.48 -6.53 -0.18
C LEU A 33 -1.20 -6.20 0.59
N HIS A 34 -0.69 -7.15 1.39
CA HIS A 34 0.54 -6.98 2.15
C HIS A 34 1.72 -7.73 1.53
N ILE A 35 2.74 -6.98 1.11
CA ILE A 35 4.03 -7.53 0.69
C ILE A 35 5.14 -6.67 1.28
N PRO A 36 5.83 -7.10 2.35
CA PRO A 36 6.94 -6.35 2.94
C PRO A 36 7.98 -5.95 1.90
N ILE A 37 8.52 -4.73 1.99
CA ILE A 37 9.54 -4.25 1.04
C ILE A 37 10.77 -5.17 1.03
N SER A 38 11.10 -5.78 2.18
CA SER A 38 12.18 -6.76 2.35
C SER A 38 11.98 -8.02 1.50
N GLU A 39 10.73 -8.39 1.20
CA GLU A 39 10.35 -9.59 0.44
C GLU A 39 9.85 -9.27 -0.97
N PHE A 40 9.64 -7.99 -1.28
CA PHE A 40 8.90 -7.52 -2.45
C PHE A 40 9.37 -8.14 -3.78
N VAL A 41 10.68 -8.20 -4.01
CA VAL A 41 11.23 -8.76 -5.26
C VAL A 41 10.94 -10.26 -5.37
N ALA A 42 11.02 -10.99 -4.25
CA ALA A 42 10.76 -12.43 -4.23
C ALA A 42 9.26 -12.75 -4.38
N ARG A 43 8.40 -11.87 -3.86
CA ARG A 43 6.93 -12.00 -3.89
C ARG A 43 6.28 -11.19 -5.01
N TYR A 44 7.04 -10.67 -5.97
CA TYR A 44 6.53 -9.88 -7.08
C TYR A 44 5.42 -10.59 -7.88
N GLY A 45 5.50 -11.92 -8.01
CA GLY A 45 4.47 -12.73 -8.66
C GLY A 45 3.10 -12.61 -7.99
N GLU A 46 3.06 -12.57 -6.65
CA GLU A 46 1.84 -12.41 -5.86
C GLU A 46 1.14 -11.09 -6.18
N LEU A 47 1.91 -10.00 -6.30
CA LEU A 47 1.37 -8.71 -6.73
C LEU A 47 0.72 -8.81 -8.11
N THR A 48 1.41 -9.42 -9.08
CA THR A 48 0.91 -9.50 -10.46
C THR A 48 -0.31 -10.44 -10.61
N GLU A 49 -0.47 -11.41 -9.72
CA GLU A 49 -1.65 -12.28 -9.68
C GLU A 49 -2.85 -11.60 -9.02
N ALA A 50 -2.60 -10.78 -7.98
CA ALA A 50 -3.65 -10.10 -7.23
C ALA A 50 -4.11 -8.78 -7.87
N ALA A 51 -3.21 -8.07 -8.56
CA ALA A 51 -3.51 -6.76 -9.13
C ALA A 51 -4.57 -6.85 -10.24
N PRO A 52 -5.50 -5.88 -10.33
CA PRO A 52 -6.49 -5.84 -11.39
C PRO A 52 -5.83 -5.72 -12.77
N GLN A 53 -6.34 -6.47 -13.74
CA GLN A 53 -5.91 -6.36 -15.13
C GLN A 53 -6.15 -4.91 -15.62
N ASP A 54 -5.09 -4.26 -16.10
CA ASP A 54 -5.07 -2.86 -16.55
C ASP A 54 -5.45 -1.82 -15.47
N GLY A 55 -5.43 -2.20 -14.19
CA GLY A 55 -5.71 -1.29 -13.08
C GLY A 55 -4.45 -0.69 -12.44
N ARG A 56 -4.64 0.45 -11.79
CA ARG A 56 -3.59 1.21 -11.10
C ARG A 56 -3.26 0.58 -9.74
N ILE A 57 -1.98 0.41 -9.44
CA ILE A 57 -1.50 -0.04 -8.13
C ILE A 57 -1.18 1.16 -7.25
N ASN A 58 -1.91 1.34 -6.15
CA ASN A 58 -1.60 2.38 -5.17
C ASN A 58 -0.67 1.77 -4.12
N VAL A 59 0.57 2.25 -4.03
CA VAL A 59 1.57 1.70 -3.11
C VAL A 59 1.66 2.58 -1.87
N ILE A 60 1.53 1.98 -0.69
CA ILE A 60 1.53 2.67 0.58
C ILE A 60 2.59 2.08 1.51
N CYS A 61 3.23 2.93 2.30
CA CYS A 61 4.03 2.52 3.44
C CYS A 61 3.67 3.41 4.63
N ARG A 62 4.53 3.49 5.66
CA ARG A 62 4.25 4.34 6.83
C ARG A 62 4.08 5.82 6.48
N SER A 63 4.99 6.39 5.69
CA SER A 63 5.07 7.84 5.43
C SER A 63 5.32 8.24 3.97
N GLY A 64 5.40 7.27 3.05
CA GLY A 64 5.63 7.51 1.60
C GLY A 64 7.04 7.18 1.09
N GLY A 65 8.03 6.99 1.96
CA GLY A 65 9.43 6.76 1.54
C GLY A 65 9.68 5.39 0.88
N ARG A 66 9.36 4.30 1.59
CA ARG A 66 9.50 2.92 1.07
C ARG A 66 8.60 2.65 -0.14
N SER A 67 7.35 3.13 -0.09
CA SER A 67 6.39 2.98 -1.18
C SER A 67 6.81 3.72 -2.44
N ALA A 68 7.51 4.86 -2.31
CA ALA A 68 8.13 5.52 -3.45
C ALA A 68 9.16 4.59 -4.13
N GLN A 69 10.05 3.93 -3.39
CA GLN A 69 11.03 3.01 -3.99
C GLN A 69 10.35 1.89 -4.79
N VAL A 70 9.32 1.27 -4.21
CA VAL A 70 8.54 0.21 -4.88
C VAL A 70 7.78 0.74 -6.09
N THR A 71 7.16 1.92 -5.99
CA THR A 71 6.45 2.55 -7.11
C THR A 71 7.40 2.84 -8.28
N MET A 72 8.61 3.35 -8.02
CA MET A 72 9.61 3.55 -9.08
C MET A 72 9.95 2.23 -9.77
N TYR A 73 10.15 1.17 -8.99
CA TYR A 73 10.46 -0.15 -9.51
C TYR A 73 9.34 -0.65 -10.43
N LEU A 74 8.08 -0.56 -10.00
CA LEU A 74 6.91 -0.96 -10.79
C LEU A 74 6.78 -0.17 -12.09
N VAL A 75 6.93 1.16 -12.03
CA VAL A 75 6.87 2.03 -13.21
C VAL A 75 7.98 1.68 -14.21
N GLN A 76 9.18 1.30 -13.74
CA GLN A 76 10.26 0.85 -14.63
C GLN A 76 9.96 -0.49 -15.33
N GLN A 77 9.08 -1.32 -14.74
CA GLN A 77 8.57 -2.53 -15.39
C GLN A 77 7.36 -2.26 -16.31
N GLY A 78 6.95 -1.00 -16.47
CA GLY A 78 5.80 -0.61 -17.29
C GLY A 78 4.44 -0.82 -16.60
N ILE A 79 4.42 -1.03 -15.29
CA ILE A 79 3.19 -1.17 -14.50
C ILE A 79 2.68 0.22 -14.09
N ASP A 80 1.37 0.45 -14.22
CA ASP A 80 0.72 1.65 -13.69
C ASP A 80 0.70 1.59 -12.15
N ALA A 81 1.60 2.34 -11.54
CA ALA A 81 1.72 2.43 -10.09
C ALA A 81 1.86 3.89 -9.64
N VAL A 82 1.22 4.21 -8.52
CA VAL A 82 1.28 5.51 -7.87
C VAL A 82 1.67 5.35 -6.41
N ASN A 83 2.51 6.25 -5.91
CA ASN A 83 2.82 6.32 -4.49
C ASN A 83 1.69 7.05 -3.75
N VAL A 84 1.23 6.51 -2.62
CA VAL A 84 0.30 7.21 -1.73
C VAL A 84 1.09 8.21 -0.87
N ASP A 85 0.81 9.49 -1.05
CA ASP A 85 1.48 10.56 -0.32
C ASP A 85 1.13 10.54 1.17
N GLY A 86 2.14 10.76 2.02
CA GLY A 86 2.00 10.70 3.49
C GLY A 86 1.72 9.30 4.07
N GLY A 87 1.56 8.27 3.24
CA GLY A 87 1.44 6.88 3.67
C GLY A 87 0.28 6.60 4.63
N MET A 88 0.44 5.58 5.45
CA MET A 88 -0.54 5.19 6.48
C MET A 88 -0.73 6.28 7.55
N GLN A 89 0.25 7.15 7.78
CA GLN A 89 0.06 8.33 8.65
C GLN A 89 -1.03 9.26 8.11
N ALA A 90 -0.99 9.58 6.81
CA ALA A 90 -2.04 10.37 6.17
C ALA A 90 -3.37 9.60 6.08
N TRP A 91 -3.31 8.28 5.84
CA TRP A 91 -4.48 7.40 5.87
C TRP A 91 -5.24 7.52 7.19
N SER A 92 -4.56 7.27 8.31
CA SER A 92 -5.16 7.35 9.64
C SER A 92 -5.61 8.78 9.98
N ALA A 93 -4.80 9.80 9.66
CA ALA A 93 -5.16 11.20 9.91
C ALA A 93 -6.40 11.67 9.13
N SER A 94 -6.70 11.04 7.99
CA SER A 94 -7.92 11.30 7.21
C SER A 94 -9.19 10.68 7.80
N GLY A 95 -9.08 9.93 8.90
CA GLY A 95 -10.21 9.25 9.54
C GLY A 95 -10.64 7.97 8.85
N ARG A 96 -9.84 7.45 7.90
CA ARG A 96 -10.08 6.15 7.26
C ARG A 96 -9.85 5.00 8.26
N PRO A 97 -10.56 3.87 8.11
CA PRO A 97 -10.40 2.71 8.98
C PRO A 97 -8.97 2.17 8.96
N VAL A 98 -8.47 1.80 10.14
CA VAL A 98 -7.25 1.01 10.31
C VAL A 98 -7.65 -0.24 11.07
N VAL A 99 -7.36 -1.41 10.50
CA VAL A 99 -7.83 -2.71 11.00
C VAL A 99 -6.65 -3.65 11.23
N THR A 100 -6.82 -4.61 12.13
CA THR A 100 -5.93 -5.77 12.24
C THR A 100 -6.45 -6.92 11.34
N ASP A 101 -5.70 -8.02 11.23
CA ASP A 101 -6.15 -9.22 10.50
C ASP A 101 -7.47 -9.79 11.08
N GLY A 102 -7.78 -9.51 12.34
CA GLY A 102 -9.04 -9.91 12.99
C GLY A 102 -10.24 -9.01 12.65
N GLY A 103 -10.02 -7.89 11.94
CA GLY A 103 -11.04 -6.87 11.68
C GLY A 103 -11.28 -5.91 12.85
N ASP A 104 -10.51 -6.03 13.93
CA ASP A 104 -10.57 -5.12 15.07
C ASP A 104 -9.87 -3.79 14.76
N PRO A 105 -10.22 -2.69 15.47
CA PRO A 105 -9.50 -1.42 15.34
C PRO A 105 -8.00 -1.58 15.58
N GLY A 106 -7.20 -1.22 14.58
CA GLY A 106 -5.74 -1.19 14.62
C GLY A 106 -5.18 0.22 14.79
N PHE A 107 -3.85 0.34 14.76
CA PHE A 107 -3.15 1.62 14.75
C PHE A 107 -1.94 1.59 13.82
N VAL A 108 -1.49 2.77 13.41
CA VAL A 108 -0.28 2.92 12.59
C VAL A 108 0.93 2.94 13.52
N LEU A 109 1.70 1.84 13.51
CA LEU A 109 3.00 1.74 14.21
C LEU A 109 4.04 2.64 13.54
#